data_AF-A0A3N5U5R9-F1
#
_entry.id   AF-A0A3N5U5R9-F1
#
_cell.length_a   1.000
_cell.length_b   1.000
_cell.length_c   1.000
_cell.angle_alpha   90.00
_cell.angle_beta   90.00
_cell.angle_gamma   90.00
#
_symmetry.space_group_name_H-M   'P 1'
#
loop_
_entity.id
_entity.type
_entity.pdbx_description
1 polymer ?
#
loop_
_entity_poly.entity_id
_entity_poly.type
_entity_poly.pdbx_seq_one_letter_code
_entity_poly.pdbx_strand_id
1 'polypeptide(L)'
;MKAISTPRGPNRLITVVTPTLLLLFVFTFVLFTYTFLHESGHALTGLLFDQTLTEFNVNFLNFDAHVRMTGNLSQSESAIQSVAGAGLPLLIWFVFISLLPRKASFNLEVLKFLGSMLVLNTLL
;
A
#
# COMPACT_ATOMS: atom_id res chain seq x y z
N MET A 1 28.51 -28.91 44.30
CA MET A 1 27.50 -29.32 43.30
C MET A 1 27.17 -28.11 42.43
N LYS A 2 27.43 -28.17 41.12
CA LYS A 2 27.17 -27.06 40.18
C LYS A 2 25.86 -27.36 39.44
N ALA A 3 24.82 -26.56 39.69
CA ALA A 3 23.54 -26.73 39.02
C ALA A 3 23.67 -26.37 37.54
N ILE A 4 23.39 -27.34 36.66
CA ILE A 4 23.32 -27.14 35.21
C ILE A 4 21.93 -26.58 34.93
N SER A 5 21.83 -25.27 34.69
CA SER A 5 20.62 -24.65 34.16
C SER A 5 20.45 -25.06 32.71
N THR A 6 19.40 -25.83 32.39
CA THR A 6 19.03 -26.14 31.02
C THR A 6 18.58 -24.86 30.28
N PRO A 7 18.97 -24.67 29.02
CA PRO A 7 18.53 -23.52 28.25
C PRO A 7 17.02 -23.61 28.00
N ARG A 8 16.26 -22.59 28.40
CA ARG A 8 14.85 -22.46 28.02
C ARG A 8 14.79 -22.27 26.50
N GLY A 9 14.27 -23.28 25.80
CA GLY A 9 13.99 -23.18 24.37
C GLY A 9 13.07 -22.00 24.06
N PRO A 10 13.12 -21.45 22.84
CA PRO A 10 12.31 -20.29 22.46
C PRO A 10 10.82 -20.58 22.68
N ASN A 11 10.12 -19.63 23.28
CA ASN A 11 8.70 -19.73 23.60
C ASN A 11 7.90 -19.81 22.29
N ARG A 12 7.32 -20.97 21.96
CA ARG A 12 6.62 -21.23 20.69
C ARG A 12 5.54 -20.18 20.37
N LEU A 13 4.90 -19.60 21.39
CA LEU A 13 3.94 -18.50 21.22
C LEU A 13 4.60 -17.26 20.58
N ILE A 14 5.77 -16.86 21.05
CA ILE A 14 6.51 -15.70 20.52
C ILE A 14 7.02 -15.99 19.10
N THR A 15 7.40 -17.24 18.83
CA THR A 15 7.90 -17.68 17.51
C THR A 15 6.84 -17.61 16.42
N VAL A 16 5.55 -17.74 16.76
CA VAL A 16 4.44 -17.72 15.78
C VAL A 16 3.70 -16.38 15.76
N VAL A 17 3.45 -15.76 16.92
CA VAL A 17 2.66 -14.52 17.00
C VAL A 17 3.38 -13.34 16.34
N THR A 18 4.70 -13.23 16.52
CA THR A 18 5.46 -12.09 15.99
C THR A 18 5.47 -12.06 14.46
N PRO A 19 5.74 -13.17 13.74
CA PRO A 19 5.63 -13.19 12.28
C PRO A 19 4.22 -12.93 11.75
N THR A 20 3.19 -13.46 12.42
CA THR A 20 1.79 -13.25 12.00
C THR A 20 1.37 -11.79 12.13
N LEU A 21 1.69 -11.14 13.25
CA LEU A 21 1.41 -9.72 13.45
C LEU A 21 2.17 -8.85 12.45
N LEU A 22 3.43 -9.20 12.16
CA LEU A 22 4.22 -8.50 11.16
C LEU A 22 3.62 -8.64 9.76
N LEU A 23 3.20 -9.84 9.37
CA LEU A 23 2.56 -10.08 8.07
C LEU A 23 1.27 -9.26 7.94
N LEU A 24 0.42 -9.29 8.98
CA LEU A 24 -0.82 -8.52 9.02
C LEU A 24 -0.54 -7.02 8.92
N PHE A 25 0.42 -6.52 9.70
CA PHE A 25 0.84 -5.12 9.65
C PHE A 25 1.29 -4.73 8.24
N VAL A 26 2.16 -5.52 7.62
CA VAL A 26 2.67 -5.26 6.26
C VAL A 26 1.53 -5.25 5.25
N PHE A 27 0.63 -6.22 5.32
CA PHE A 27 -0.53 -6.31 4.41
C PHE A 27 -1.44 -5.09 4.55
N THR A 28 -1.85 -4.76 5.77
CA THR A 28 -2.69 -3.59 6.06
C THR A 28 -1.99 -2.28 5.68
N PHE A 29 -0.69 -2.17 5.91
CA PHE A 29 0.10 -1.01 5.52
C PHE A 29 0.14 -0.82 4.00
N VAL A 30 0.36 -1.90 3.24
CA VAL A 30 0.35 -1.87 1.77
C VAL A 30 -1.02 -1.47 1.24
N LEU A 31 -2.11 -2.05 1.77
CA LEU A 31 -3.47 -1.66 1.39
C LEU A 31 -3.76 -0.20 1.70
N PHE A 32 -3.47 0.27 2.91
CA PHE A 32 -3.65 1.67 3.28
C PHE A 32 -2.87 2.61 2.35
N THR A 33 -1.57 2.31 2.12
CA THR A 33 -0.71 3.13 1.27
C THR A 33 -1.24 3.18 -0.15
N TYR A 34 -1.67 2.02 -0.69
CA TYR A 34 -2.29 1.96 -2.00
C TYR A 34 -3.54 2.84 -2.07
N THR A 35 -4.50 2.65 -1.15
CA THR A 35 -5.76 3.41 -1.14
C THR A 35 -5.52 4.90 -1.00
N PHE A 36 -4.61 5.29 -0.09
CA PHE A 36 -4.23 6.69 0.08
C PHE A 36 -3.65 7.29 -1.20
N LEU A 37 -2.72 6.58 -1.86
CA LEU A 37 -2.14 7.04 -3.12
C LEU A 37 -3.16 7.06 -4.26
N HIS A 38 -4.09 6.12 -4.29
CA HIS A 38 -5.15 6.07 -5.29
C HIS A 38 -6.04 7.32 -5.22
N GLU A 39 -6.59 7.60 -4.05
CA GLU A 39 -7.42 8.79 -3.85
C GLU A 39 -6.60 10.08 -4.01
N SER A 40 -5.33 10.06 -3.61
CA SER A 40 -4.42 11.20 -3.84
C SER A 40 -4.19 11.47 -5.33
N GLY A 41 -4.16 10.45 -6.18
CA GLY A 41 -4.02 10.61 -7.63
C GLY A 41 -5.20 11.40 -8.22
N HIS A 42 -6.42 10.99 -7.84
CA HIS A 42 -7.66 11.71 -8.21
C HIS A 42 -7.70 13.13 -7.66
N ALA A 43 -7.32 13.31 -6.38
CA ALA A 43 -7.29 14.61 -5.72
C ALA A 43 -6.27 15.56 -6.37
N LEU A 44 -5.03 15.10 -6.60
CA LEU A 44 -3.95 15.91 -7.17
C LEU A 44 -4.31 16.41 -8.57
N THR A 45 -4.81 15.53 -9.43
CA THR A 45 -5.26 15.92 -10.77
C THR A 45 -6.46 16.85 -10.74
N GLY A 46 -7.44 16.61 -9.87
CA GLY A 46 -8.58 17.51 -9.72
C GLY A 46 -8.13 18.91 -9.29
N LEU A 47 -7.18 19.02 -8.35
CA LEU A 47 -6.60 20.31 -7.93
C LEU A 47 -5.82 21.00 -9.07
N LEU A 48 -5.16 20.24 -9.95
CA LEU A 48 -4.48 20.77 -11.14
C LEU A 48 -5.45 21.29 -12.21
N PHE A 49 -6.70 20.80 -12.20
CA PHE A 49 -7.77 21.21 -13.11
C PHE A 49 -8.82 22.09 -12.39
N ASP A 50 -8.39 22.86 -11.39
CA ASP A 50 -9.20 23.85 -10.67
C ASP A 50 -10.45 23.30 -9.95
N GLN A 51 -10.54 21.98 -9.74
CA GLN A 51 -11.55 21.42 -8.85
C GLN A 51 -11.17 21.67 -7.38
N THR A 52 -12.19 21.83 -6.54
CA THR A 52 -12.03 21.96 -5.08
C THR A 52 -12.28 20.62 -4.40
N LEU A 53 -11.34 20.21 -3.54
CA LEU A 53 -11.48 19.01 -2.71
C LEU A 53 -12.51 19.26 -1.60
N THR A 54 -13.55 18.43 -1.53
CA THR A 54 -14.60 18.52 -0.50
C THR A 54 -14.58 17.35 0.48
N GLU A 55 -14.13 16.18 0.04
CA GLU A 55 -14.03 15.00 0.89
C GLU A 55 -12.86 14.12 0.44
N PHE A 56 -12.12 13.58 1.41
CA PHE A 56 -11.01 12.66 1.18
C PHE A 56 -11.09 11.53 2.20
N ASN A 57 -11.51 10.35 1.75
CA ASN A 57 -11.72 9.18 2.58
C ASN A 57 -10.88 8.02 2.07
N VAL A 58 -10.06 7.44 2.96
CA VAL A 58 -9.15 6.32 2.65
C VAL A 58 -9.52 5.05 3.41
N ASN A 59 -10.75 4.98 3.93
CA ASN A 59 -11.22 3.84 4.68
C ASN A 59 -11.47 2.65 3.74
N PHE A 60 -10.47 1.79 3.63
CA PHE A 60 -10.54 0.55 2.84
C PHE A 60 -11.19 -0.60 3.61
N LEU A 61 -11.43 -0.47 4.93
CA LEU A 61 -12.01 -1.55 5.74
C LEU A 61 -13.50 -1.77 5.45
N ASN A 62 -14.21 -0.70 5.10
CA ASN A 62 -15.62 -0.71 4.72
C ASN A 62 -15.83 -0.48 3.22
N PHE A 63 -14.76 -0.51 2.42
CA PHE A 63 -14.79 -0.22 0.98
C PHE A 63 -15.39 1.15 0.62
N ASP A 64 -15.28 2.12 1.52
CA ASP A 64 -15.80 3.49 1.36
C ASP A 64 -14.67 4.47 1.03
N ALA A 65 -13.55 3.99 0.49
CA ALA A 65 -12.50 4.87 0.03
C ALA A 65 -12.98 5.64 -1.20
N HIS A 66 -12.87 6.96 -1.14
CA HIS A 66 -13.26 7.85 -2.22
C HIS A 66 -12.73 9.27 -2.00
N VAL A 67 -12.60 10.00 -3.10
CA VAL A 67 -12.43 11.45 -3.11
C VAL A 67 -13.67 12.11 -3.71
N ARG A 68 -14.11 13.23 -3.11
CA ARG A 68 -15.10 14.12 -3.73
C ARG A 68 -14.46 15.45 -4.08
N MET A 69 -14.66 15.82 -5.34
CA MET A 69 -14.13 17.03 -5.94
C MET A 69 -15.29 17.80 -6.57
N THR A 70 -15.29 19.12 -6.43
CA THR A 70 -16.29 20.00 -7.07
C THR A 70 -15.63 20.90 -8.11
N GLY A 71 -16.16 20.89 -9.32
CA GLY A 71 -15.64 21.64 -10.46
C GLY A 71 -15.88 20.85 -11.75
N ASN A 72 -15.97 21.55 -12.88
CA ASN A 72 -16.27 20.92 -14.16
C ASN A 72 -14.96 20.47 -14.83
N LEU A 73 -14.92 19.21 -15.26
CA LEU A 73 -13.84 18.68 -16.08
C LEU A 73 -14.32 18.50 -17.52
N SER A 74 -13.46 18.83 -18.47
CA SER A 74 -13.56 18.31 -19.82
C SER A 74 -13.39 16.79 -19.83
N GLN A 75 -13.79 16.17 -20.93
CA GLN A 75 -13.64 14.72 -21.09
C GLN A 75 -12.17 14.26 -20.99
N SER A 76 -11.23 15.05 -21.52
CA SER A 76 -9.80 14.78 -21.43
C SER A 76 -9.28 14.87 -20.00
N GLU A 77 -9.71 15.87 -19.24
CA GLU A 77 -9.28 16.05 -17.84
C GLU A 77 -9.85 14.95 -16.94
N SER A 78 -11.11 14.55 -17.16
CA SER A 78 -11.73 13.43 -16.46
C SER A 78 -11.02 12.09 -16.77
N ALA A 79 -10.58 11.88 -18.01
CA ALA A 79 -9.78 10.71 -18.37
C ALA A 79 -8.41 10.72 -17.64
N ILE A 80 -7.73 11.88 -17.59
CA ILE A 80 -6.46 12.02 -16.87
C ILE A 80 -6.65 11.77 -15.38
N GLN A 81 -7.68 12.34 -14.76
CA GLN A 81 -8.00 12.12 -13.35
C GLN A 81 -8.24 10.64 -13.06
N SER A 82 -9.07 9.98 -13.87
CA SER A 82 -9.36 8.55 -13.74
C SER A 82 -8.09 7.70 -13.80
N VAL A 83 -7.17 8.01 -14.72
CA VAL A 83 -5.89 7.32 -14.86
C VAL A 83 -4.97 7.62 -13.68
N ALA A 84 -4.97 8.85 -13.14
CA ALA A 84 -4.09 9.23 -12.04
C ALA A 84 -4.36 8.45 -10.76
N GLY A 85 -5.61 8.07 -10.49
CA GLY A 85 -5.95 7.21 -9.36
C GLY A 85 -5.21 5.87 -9.38
N ALA A 86 -5.21 5.16 -10.50
CA ALA A 86 -4.42 3.93 -10.63
C ALA A 86 -2.93 4.21 -10.88
N GLY A 87 -2.61 5.29 -11.60
CA GLY A 87 -1.27 5.61 -12.08
C GLY A 87 -0.31 6.04 -10.98
N LEU A 88 -0.77 6.83 -10.00
CA LEU A 88 0.07 7.28 -8.90
C LEU A 88 0.62 6.14 -8.03
N PRO A 89 -0.21 5.21 -7.50
CA PRO A 89 0.31 4.08 -6.73
C PRO A 89 1.26 3.21 -7.56
N LEU A 90 1.00 2.99 -8.85
CA LEU A 90 1.92 2.26 -9.73
C LEU A 90 3.26 2.97 -9.88
N LEU A 91 3.26 4.29 -10.11
CA LEU A 91 4.47 5.08 -10.28
C LEU A 91 5.33 5.02 -9.01
N ILE A 92 4.71 5.22 -7.84
CA ILE A 92 5.41 5.14 -6.56
C ILE A 92 5.93 3.73 -6.30
N TRP A 93 5.14 2.69 -6.59
CA TRP A 93 5.57 1.30 -6.46
C TRP A 93 6.76 0.98 -7.37
N PHE A 94 6.72 1.44 -8.63
CA PHE A 94 7.80 1.27 -9.58
C PHE A 94 9.10 1.92 -9.10
N VAL A 95 9.03 3.16 -8.59
CA VAL A 95 10.18 3.86 -7.99
C VAL A 95 10.69 3.08 -6.78
N PHE A 96 9.80 2.67 -5.88
CA PHE A 96 10.15 1.92 -4.67
C PHE A 96 10.88 0.61 -5.00
N ILE A 97 10.33 -0.23 -5.88
CA ILE A 97 10.94 -1.49 -6.31
C ILE A 97 12.29 -1.25 -7.00
N SER A 98 12.41 -0.19 -7.82
CA SER A 98 13.64 0.14 -8.53
C SER A 98 14.78 0.54 -7.59
N LEU A 99 14.46 1.05 -6.40
CA LEU A 99 15.44 1.41 -5.36
C LEU A 99 15.84 0.21 -4.49
N LEU A 100 15.11 -0.91 -4.53
CA LEU A 100 15.45 -2.09 -3.76
C LEU A 100 16.63 -2.87 -4.39
N PRO A 101 17.49 -3.51 -3.58
CA PRO A 101 18.57 -4.33 -4.09
C PRO A 101 18.07 -5.45 -5.00
N ARG A 102 18.71 -5.66 -6.16
CA ARG A 102 18.35 -6.75 -7.10
C ARG A 102 18.48 -8.15 -6.51
N LYS A 103 19.34 -8.33 -5.52
CA LYS A 103 19.51 -9.57 -4.76
C LYS A 103 19.22 -9.27 -3.30
N ALA A 104 18.13 -9.78 -2.78
CA ALA A 104 17.79 -9.66 -1.37
C ALA A 104 17.68 -11.04 -0.70
N SER A 105 17.47 -11.02 0.62
CA SER A 105 17.10 -12.23 1.35
C SER A 105 15.77 -12.78 0.84
N PHE A 106 15.56 -14.09 0.99
CA PHE A 106 14.33 -14.77 0.55
C PHE A 106 13.05 -14.05 1.02
N ASN A 107 13.02 -13.61 2.28
CA ASN A 107 11.87 -12.90 2.84
C ASN A 107 11.56 -11.59 2.12
N LEU A 108 12.60 -10.84 1.72
CA LEU A 108 12.41 -9.56 1.04
C LEU A 108 12.01 -9.77 -0.43
N GLU A 109 12.48 -10.85 -1.07
CA GLU A 109 12.00 -11.24 -2.41
C GLU A 109 10.52 -11.67 -2.38
N VAL A 110 10.11 -12.45 -1.39
CA VAL A 110 8.68 -12.81 -1.19
C VAL A 110 7.84 -11.55 -0.96
N LEU A 111 8.33 -10.60 -0.15
CA LEU A 111 7.62 -9.34 0.11
C LEU A 111 7.48 -8.50 -1.16
N LYS A 112 8.54 -8.36 -1.96
CA LYS A 112 8.49 -7.67 -3.27
C LYS A 112 7.47 -8.33 -4.19
N PHE A 113 7.46 -9.66 -4.25
CA PHE A 113 6.54 -10.41 -5.10
C PHE A 113 5.08 -10.22 -4.68
N LEU A 114 4.77 -10.46 -3.41
CA LEU A 114 3.40 -10.31 -2.88
C LEU A 114 2.92 -8.85 -2.98
N GLY A 115 3.77 -7.89 -2.64
CA GLY A 115 3.45 -6.46 -2.78
C GLY A 115 3.18 -6.08 -4.25
N SER A 116 3.97 -6.60 -5.18
CA SER A 116 3.77 -6.33 -6.61
C SER A 116 2.48 -6.96 -7.12
N MET A 117 2.15 -8.18 -6.68
CA MET A 117 0.87 -8.80 -7.01
C MET A 117 -0.31 -7.98 -6.50
N LEU A 118 -0.25 -7.49 -5.26
CA LEU A 118 -1.30 -6.66 -4.67
C LEU A 118 -1.51 -5.37 -5.46
N VAL A 119 -0.42 -4.66 -5.76
CA VAL A 119 -0.48 -3.39 -6.51
C VAL A 119 -0.92 -3.59 -7.96
N LEU A 120 -0.52 -4.68 -8.62
CA LEU A 120 -0.91 -4.94 -10.02
C LEU A 120 -2.35 -5.46 -10.15
N ASN A 121 -2.84 -6.23 -9.16
CA ASN A 121 -4.21 -6.75 -9.16
C ASN A 121 -5.24 -5.61 -9.27
N THR A 122 -4.93 -4.42 -8.74
CA THR A 122 -5.84 -3.28 -8.79
C THR A 122 -6.05 -2.68 -10.20
N LEU A 123 -5.40 -3.22 -11.23
CA LEU A 123 -5.65 -2.85 -12.63
C LEU A 123 -6.69 -3.74 -13.30
N LEU A 124 -7.08 -4.85 -12.67
CA LEU A 124 -8.10 -5.80 -13.12
C LEU A 124 -9.45 -5.48 -12.48
#